data_AF-I3E0F3-F1
#
_entry.id   AF-I3E0F3-F1
#
_cell.length_a   1.000
_cell.length_b   1.000
_cell.length_c   1.000
_cell.angle_alpha   90.00
_cell.angle_beta   90.00
_cell.angle_gamma   90.00
#
_symmetry.space_group_name_H-M   'P 1'
#
loop_
_entity.id
_entity.type
_entity.pdbx_description
1 polymer ?
#
loop_
_entity_poly.entity_id
_entity_poly.type
_entity_poly.pdbx_seq_one_letter_code
_entity_poly.pdbx_strand_id
1 'polypeptide(L)' 'MCINTLLEDIEKYRRKMIQLASHSSLTNQQVIEVSTELDRLLNRYYLLTAKK' A
#
# COMPACT_ATOMS: atom_id res chain seq x y z
N MET A 1 -10.42 2.67 14.95
CA MET A 1 -9.24 2.89 14.09
C MET A 1 -9.51 4.11 13.24
N CYS A 2 -8.65 5.13 13.30
CA CYS A 2 -8.85 6.36 12.54
C CYS A 2 -8.35 6.16 11.10
N ILE A 3 -9.12 6.71 10.14
CA ILE A 3 -8.81 6.68 8.71
C ILE A 3 -7.44 7.30 8.41
N ASN A 4 -7.01 8.28 9.21
CA ASN A 4 -5.71 8.95 9.08
C ASN A 4 -4.52 8.00 9.28
N THR A 5 -4.59 7.09 10.25
CA THR A 5 -3.50 6.13 10.50
C THR A 5 -3.36 5.15 9.34
N LEU A 6 -4.50 4.75 8.75
CA LEU A 6 -4.52 3.87 7.58
C LEU A 6 -3.92 4.54 6.34
N LEU A 7 -4.16 5.85 6.14
CA LEU A 7 -3.54 6.63 5.06
C LEU A 7 -2.02 6.74 5.24
N GLU A 8 -1.55 6.99 6.46
CA GLU A 8 -0.12 7.06 6.76
C GLU A 8 0.59 5.73 6.42
N ASP A 9 -0.02 4.60 6.79
CA ASP A 9 0.48 3.29 6.43
C ASP A 9 0.49 3.07 4.91
N ILE A 10 -0.60 3.41 4.21
CA ILE A 10 -0.68 3.32 2.73
C ILE A 10 0.45 4.13 2.08
N GLU A 11 0.70 5.36 2.53
CA GLU A 11 1.75 6.22 1.99
C GLU A 11 3.15 5.67 2.27
N LYS A 12 3.36 5.10 3.46
CA LYS A 12 4.61 4.41 3.83
C LYS A 12 4.87 3.24 2.91
N TYR A 13 3.88 2.37 2.71
CA TYR A 13 3.99 1.22 1.81
C TYR A 13 4.19 1.66 0.37
N ARG A 14 3.57 2.77 -0.07
CA ARG A 14 3.76 3.33 -1.41
C ARG A 14 5.16 3.82 -1.65
N ARG A 15 5.74 4.55 -0.69
CA ARG A 15 7.16 4.97 -0.76
C ARG A 15 8.10 3.77 -0.79
N LYS A 16 7.82 2.75 0.02
CA LYS A 16 8.60 1.50 0.06
C LYS A 16 8.54 0.76 -1.27
N MET A 17 7.35 0.67 -1.87
CA MET A 17 7.14 0.08 -3.19
C MET A 17 7.90 0.85 -4.27
N ILE A 18 7.85 2.18 -4.26
CA ILE A 18 8.57 3.02 -5.23
C ILE A 18 10.09 2.85 -5.07
N GLN A 19 10.61 2.82 -3.84
CA GLN A 19 12.03 2.54 -3.60
C GLN A 19 12.43 1.15 -4.09
N LEU A 20 11.62 0.13 -3.78
CA LEU A 20 11.86 -1.23 -4.24
C LEU A 20 11.76 -1.32 -5.77
N ALA A 21 10.77 -0.69 -6.41
CA ALA A 21 10.65 -0.66 -7.87
C ALA A 21 11.76 0.16 -8.56
N SER A 22 12.36 1.12 -7.84
CA SER A 22 13.50 1.90 -8.32
C SER A 22 14.82 1.14 -8.20
N HIS A 23 14.97 0.31 -7.16
CA HIS A 23 16.17 -0.50 -6.90
C HIS A 23 16.11 -1.91 -7.50
N SER A 24 14.91 -2.42 -7.79
CA SER A 24 14.68 -3.75 -8.31
C SER A 24 13.66 -3.70 -9.44
N SER A 25 13.89 -4.49 -10.49
CA SER A 25 12.92 -4.67 -11.58
C SER A 25 11.54 -4.99 -11.01
N LEU A 26 10.48 -4.42 -11.59
CA LEU A 26 9.07 -4.58 -11.17
C LEU A 26 8.61 -6.04 -10.98
N THR A 27 9.37 -7.00 -11.50
CA THR A 27 9.18 -8.45 -11.34
C THR A 27 9.73 -9.03 -10.04
N ASN A 28 10.38 -8.24 -9.19
CA ASN A 28 10.93 -8.72 -7.95
C ASN A 28 9.79 -9.10 -6.98
N GLN A 29 9.86 -10.30 -6.42
CA GLN A 29 8.86 -10.87 -5.51
C GLN A 29 8.48 -9.88 -4.40
N GLN A 30 9.46 -9.14 -3.88
CA GLN A 30 9.24 -8.12 -2.86
C GLN A 30 8.36 -6.96 -3.33
N VAL A 31 8.49 -6.51 -4.58
CA VAL A 31 7.63 -5.46 -5.14
C VAL A 31 6.19 -5.97 -5.27
N ILE A 32 6.02 -7.24 -5.68
CA ILE A 32 4.71 -7.88 -5.82
C ILE A 32 4.03 -8.07 -4.46
N GLU A 33 4.77 -8.54 -3.44
CA GLU A 33 4.26 -8.69 -2.08
C GLU A 33 3.85 -7.34 -1.49
N VAL A 34 4.73 -6.33 -1.59
CA VAL A 34 4.45 -4.98 -1.09
C VAL A 34 3.27 -4.36 -1.83
N SER A 35 3.15 -4.55 -3.15
CA SER A 35 2.01 -4.08 -3.93
C SER A 35 0.71 -4.74 -3.50
N THR A 36 0.75 -6.03 -3.16
CA THR A 36 -0.43 -6.80 -2.73
C THR A 36 -0.90 -6.36 -1.33
N GLU A 37 0.04 -6.10 -0.41
CA GLU A 37 -0.30 -5.53 0.91
C GLU A 37 -0.89 -4.13 0.79
N LEU A 38 -0.32 -3.30 -0.08
CA LEU A 38 -0.78 -1.93 -0.31
C LEU A 38 -2.19 -1.92 -0.91
N ASP A 39 -2.47 -2.79 -1.89
CA ASP A 39 -3.80 -2.97 -2.45
C ASP A 39 -4.82 -3.41 -1.39
N ARG A 40 -4.44 -4.35 -0.51
CA ARG A 40 -5.28 -4.77 0.63
C ARG A 40 -5.59 -3.62 1.58
N LEU A 41 -4.58 -2.80 1.93
CA LEU A 41 -4.76 -1.62 2.78
C LEU A 41 -5.67 -0.59 2.11
N LEU A 42 -5.49 -0.36 0.81
CA LEU A 42 -6.33 0.53 0.01
C LEU A 42 -7.77 0.05 -0.04
N ASN A 43 -8.00 -1.25 -0.28
CA ASN A 43 -9.33 -1.85 -0.29
C ASN A 43 -10.00 -1.72 1.08
N ARG A 44 -9.25 -1.92 2.16
CA ARG A 44 -9.75 -1.73 3.53
C ARG A 44 -10.13 -0.28 3.79
N TYR A 45 -9.32 0.65 3.33
CA TYR A 45 -9.61 2.08 3.38
C TYR A 45 -10.88 2.38 2.60
N TYR A 46 -10.96 1.91 1.36
CA TYR A 46 -12.10 2.12 0.47
C TYR A 46 -13.39 1.56 1.09
N LEU A 47 -13.35 0.38 1.70
CA LEU A 47 -14.49 -0.20 2.42
C LEU A 47 -14.91 0.61 3.65
N LEU A 48 -13.95 1.19 4.37
CA LEU A 48 -14.22 2.06 5.53
C LEU A 48 -14.77 3.42 5.11
N THR A 49 -14.33 3.97 3.97
CA THR A 49 -14.76 5.28 3.47
C THR A 49 -16.02 5.22 2.62
N ALA A 50 -16.23 4.14 1.85
CA ALA A 50 -17.40 3.94 0.99
C ALA A 50 -18.67 3.58 1.78
N LYS A 51 -18.52 3.25 3.08
CA LYS A 51 -19.65 2.97 3.97
C LYS A 51 -20.19 4.22 4.69
N LYS A 52 -19.81 5.41 4.24
CA LYS A 52 -20.23 6.71 4.77
C LYS A 52 -21.12 7.43 3.77
#